data_AF-D3JAK0-F1
#
_entry.id   AF-D3JAK0-F1
#
_cell.length_a   1.000
_cell.length_b   1.000
_cell.length_c   1.000
_cell.angle_alpha   90.00
_cell.angle_beta   90.00
_cell.angle_gamma   90.00
#
_symmetry.space_group_name_H-M   'P 1'
#
loop_
_entity.id
_entity.type
_entity.pdbx_description
1 polymer ?
#
loop_
_entity_poly.entity_id
_entity_poly.type
_entity_poly.pdbx_seq_one_letter_code
_entity_poly.pdbx_strand_id
1 'polypeptide(L)'
;PTQVDYAAVSPVQIVSVATSLIPFLEHDDANRALMGSNMQRQAVPLLRPERPLVGTGLEAQAARDSGMVIVSRMDGEISYIDGSRIIVKSLTVDADSNSSEESFLIREYDDLDLKTKQPSVWKQKYAGYIEYELQKYQRSNQDTCLNQRPL
;
A
#
# COMPACT_ATOMS: atom_id res chain seq x y z
N PRO A 1 0.48 38.88 -24.42
CA PRO A 1 0.95 37.66 -23.73
C PRO A 1 0.87 36.45 -24.69
N THR A 2 1.95 36.14 -25.41
CA THR A 2 1.89 35.23 -26.59
C THR A 2 3.14 34.36 -26.79
N GLN A 3 3.89 34.01 -25.73
CA GLN A 3 5.17 33.28 -25.89
C GLN A 3 5.41 32.13 -24.89
N VAL A 4 4.39 31.61 -24.20
CA VAL A 4 4.56 30.42 -23.33
C VAL A 4 3.38 29.48 -23.54
N ASP A 5 3.67 28.29 -24.08
CA ASP A 5 2.67 27.27 -24.39
C ASP A 5 2.49 26.24 -23.26
N TYR A 6 3.49 26.09 -22.37
CA TYR A 6 3.51 25.09 -21.31
C TYR A 6 4.03 25.64 -19.98
N ALA A 7 3.55 25.07 -18.88
CA ALA A 7 4.02 25.33 -17.53
C ALA A 7 4.21 24.03 -16.76
N ALA A 8 5.15 24.04 -15.82
CA ALA A 8 5.38 22.93 -14.89
C ALA A 8 4.16 22.70 -13.98
N VAL A 9 3.76 21.44 -13.80
CA VAL A 9 2.60 21.09 -12.94
C VAL A 9 3.03 20.98 -11.48
N SER A 10 4.22 20.46 -11.22
CA SER A 10 4.77 20.31 -9.87
C SER A 10 6.26 20.61 -9.83
N PRO A 11 6.78 21.30 -8.80
CA PRO A 11 8.22 21.48 -8.60
C PRO A 11 8.99 20.15 -8.47
N VAL A 12 8.32 19.11 -8.00
CA VAL A 12 8.93 17.79 -7.72
C VAL A 12 8.94 16.89 -8.97
N GLN A 13 8.29 17.30 -10.07
CA GLN A 13 8.16 16.50 -11.29
C GLN A 13 9.50 16.16 -11.97
N ILE A 14 10.55 16.93 -11.65
CA ILE A 14 11.89 16.77 -12.24
C ILE A 14 12.76 15.75 -11.50
N VAL A 15 12.36 15.31 -10.30
CA VAL A 15 13.15 14.40 -9.46
C VAL A 15 12.49 13.02 -9.35
N SER A 16 13.30 12.01 -9.03
CA SER A 16 12.82 10.65 -8.80
C SER A 16 12.06 10.52 -7.47
N VAL A 17 11.27 9.46 -7.31
CA VAL A 17 10.56 9.16 -6.05
C VAL A 17 11.53 9.03 -4.86
N ALA A 18 12.71 8.43 -5.05
CA ALA A 18 13.69 8.32 -3.96
C ALA A 18 14.26 9.69 -3.58
N THR A 19 14.61 10.50 -4.57
CA THR A 19 15.16 11.84 -4.33
C THR A 19 14.12 12.78 -3.73
N SER A 20 12.85 12.62 -4.06
CA SER A 20 11.74 13.39 -3.49
C SER A 20 11.45 13.08 -2.01
N LEU A 21 12.04 12.01 -1.46
CA LEU A 21 11.97 11.68 -0.03
C LEU A 21 13.09 12.33 0.79
N ILE A 22 14.04 13.02 0.15
CA ILE A 22 15.10 13.76 0.85
C ILE A 22 14.54 15.13 1.25
N PRO A 23 14.41 15.44 2.56
CA PRO A 23 14.03 16.78 2.99
C PRO A 23 15.17 17.76 2.72
N PHE A 24 14.84 19.03 2.46
CA PHE A 24 15.81 20.10 2.21
C PHE A 24 16.74 19.83 1.00
N LEU A 25 16.23 19.12 -0.01
CA LEU A 25 16.98 18.77 -1.21
C LEU A 25 17.55 19.99 -1.94
N GLU A 26 16.84 21.11 -1.90
CA GLU A 26 17.23 22.40 -2.46
C GLU A 26 18.52 22.98 -1.84
N HIS A 27 18.91 22.48 -0.66
CA HIS A 27 20.12 22.88 0.05
C HIS A 27 21.28 21.91 -0.12
N ASP A 28 21.08 20.79 -0.83
CA ASP A 28 22.11 19.79 -1.06
C ASP A 28 22.62 19.84 -2.51
N ASP A 29 23.87 19.40 -2.71
CA ASP A 29 24.42 19.29 -4.06
C ASP A 29 23.93 18.00 -4.76
N ALA A 30 24.05 17.97 -6.10
CA ALA A 30 23.55 16.86 -6.90
C ALA A 30 24.24 15.52 -6.60
N ASN A 31 25.53 15.53 -6.23
CA ASN A 31 26.27 14.30 -5.94
C ASN A 31 25.83 13.71 -4.60
N ARG A 32 25.59 14.55 -3.60
CA ARG A 32 25.06 14.14 -2.29
C ARG A 32 23.62 13.67 -2.40
N ALA A 33 22.77 14.35 -3.16
CA ALA A 33 21.42 13.89 -3.47
C ALA A 33 21.42 12.52 -4.17
N LEU A 34 22.33 12.31 -5.12
CA LEU A 34 22.51 11.02 -5.81
C LEU A 34 22.95 9.91 -4.84
N MET A 35 23.96 10.19 -4.00
CA MET A 35 24.42 9.24 -3.00
C MET A 35 23.31 8.92 -1.99
N GLY A 36 22.61 9.94 -1.48
CA GLY A 36 21.51 9.79 -0.55
C GLY A 36 20.38 8.92 -1.11
N SER A 37 19.97 9.18 -2.35
CA SER A 37 18.92 8.41 -3.02
C SER A 37 19.34 6.93 -3.24
N ASN A 38 20.63 6.68 -3.49
CA ASN A 38 21.15 5.31 -3.64
C ASN A 38 21.28 4.58 -2.31
N MET A 39 21.72 5.27 -1.27
CA MET A 39 21.84 4.74 0.08
C MET A 39 20.47 4.37 0.66
N GLN A 40 19.44 5.19 0.40
CA GLN A 40 18.07 4.89 0.83
C GLN A 40 17.56 3.53 0.31
N ARG A 41 17.89 3.17 -0.95
CA ARG A 41 17.48 1.89 -1.55
C ARG A 41 18.15 0.66 -0.94
N GLN A 42 19.22 0.86 -0.17
CA GLN A 42 19.97 -0.19 0.50
C GLN A 42 19.60 -0.31 1.99
N ALA A 43 18.74 0.58 2.50
CA ALA A 43 18.30 0.54 3.87
C ALA A 43 17.47 -0.74 4.14
N VAL A 44 17.85 -1.47 5.19
CA VAL A 44 17.15 -2.69 5.60
C VAL A 44 16.02 -2.32 6.59
N PRO A 45 14.83 -2.93 6.47
CA PRO A 45 13.74 -2.70 7.42
C PRO A 45 14.13 -3.06 8.86
N LEU A 46 13.80 -2.17 9.80
CA LEU A 46 13.98 -2.42 11.23
C LEU A 46 12.88 -3.35 11.78
N LEU A 47 13.15 -4.00 12.92
CA LEU A 47 12.15 -4.82 13.63
C LEU A 47 10.90 -4.00 14.02
N ARG A 48 11.09 -2.73 14.38
CA ARG A 48 10.04 -1.77 14.68
C ARG A 48 10.23 -0.54 13.79
N PRO A 49 9.46 -0.41 12.70
CA PRO A 49 9.50 0.77 11.85
C PRO A 49 9.05 2.00 12.63
N GLU A 50 9.74 3.11 12.43
CA GLU A 50 9.39 4.42 12.97
C GLU A 50 9.18 5.41 11.83
N ARG A 51 8.21 6.31 11.98
CA ARG A 51 8.00 7.38 10.99
C ARG A 51 9.14 8.39 11.06
N PRO A 52 9.57 8.97 9.92
CA PRO A 52 10.53 10.07 9.96
C PRO A 52 9.93 11.26 10.71
N LEU A 53 10.73 11.90 11.57
CA LEU A 53 10.32 13.13 12.27
C LEU A 53 10.26 14.32 11.32
N VAL A 54 11.14 14.33 10.31
CA VAL A 54 11.19 15.31 9.23
C VAL A 54 11.03 14.56 7.92
N GLY A 55 9.92 14.79 7.23
CA GLY A 55 9.57 14.13 5.97
C GLY A 55 9.13 15.14 4.90
N THR A 56 8.89 14.65 3.69
CA THR A 56 8.45 15.46 2.53
C THR A 56 6.96 15.36 2.26
N GLY A 57 6.26 14.40 2.88
CA GLY A 57 4.83 14.14 2.69
C GLY A 57 4.54 13.09 1.62
N LEU A 58 5.55 12.65 0.86
CA LEU A 58 5.42 11.62 -0.17
C LEU A 58 5.54 10.19 0.38
N GLU A 59 5.88 10.01 1.66
CA GLU A 59 6.11 8.71 2.29
C GLU A 59 4.86 7.84 2.25
N ALA A 60 3.69 8.42 2.57
CA ALA A 60 2.43 7.69 2.59
C ALA A 60 2.01 7.23 1.20
N GLN A 61 2.28 8.05 0.18
CA GLN A 61 2.02 7.70 -1.21
C GLN A 61 2.99 6.61 -1.68
N ALA A 62 4.30 6.77 -1.44
CA ALA A 62 5.30 5.76 -1.77
C ALA A 62 5.02 4.40 -1.11
N ALA A 63 4.59 4.39 0.16
CA ALA A 63 4.21 3.17 0.87
C ALA A 63 2.97 2.50 0.27
N ARG A 64 1.93 3.26 -0.10
CA ARG A 64 0.73 2.72 -0.75
C ARG A 64 1.03 2.17 -2.15
N ASP A 65 1.77 2.94 -2.95
CA ASP A 65 2.06 2.59 -4.34
C ASP A 65 3.08 1.45 -4.46
N SER A 66 3.81 1.13 -3.38
CA SER A 66 4.75 -0.01 -3.33
C SER A 66 4.08 -1.39 -3.41
N GLY A 67 2.79 -1.49 -3.10
CA GLY A 67 2.06 -2.76 -2.99
C GLY A 67 2.41 -3.61 -1.76
N MET A 68 3.25 -3.12 -0.85
CA MET A 68 3.60 -3.85 0.39
C MET A 68 2.56 -3.66 1.51
N VAL A 69 1.78 -2.59 1.46
CA VAL A 69 0.70 -2.31 2.42
C VAL A 69 -0.62 -2.83 1.86
N ILE A 70 -1.42 -3.51 2.69
CA ILE A 70 -2.77 -3.91 2.29
C ILE A 70 -3.69 -2.69 2.36
N VAL A 71 -4.32 -2.38 1.24
CA VAL A 71 -5.32 -1.32 1.13
C VAL A 71 -6.70 -1.96 0.99
N SER A 72 -7.66 -1.49 1.78
CA SER A 72 -9.05 -1.95 1.65
C SER A 72 -9.59 -1.55 0.27
N ARG A 73 -10.29 -2.48 -0.39
CA ARG A 73 -10.93 -2.24 -1.68
C ARG A 73 -12.29 -1.56 -1.55
N MET A 74 -12.84 -1.57 -0.34
CA MET A 74 -14.15 -1.03 -0.06
C MET A 74 -14.17 -0.27 1.26
N ASP A 75 -15.09 0.68 1.36
CA ASP A 75 -15.42 1.31 2.62
C ASP A 75 -16.22 0.34 3.48
N GLY A 76 -15.83 0.23 4.74
CA GLY A 76 -16.41 -0.73 5.65
C GLY A 76 -15.85 -0.64 7.06
N GLU A 77 -16.44 -1.43 7.95
CA GLU A 77 -16.04 -1.55 9.33
C GLU A 77 -15.25 -2.85 9.56
N ILE A 78 -14.29 -2.82 10.48
CA ILE A 78 -13.52 -4.02 10.82
C ILE A 78 -14.40 -4.94 11.67
N SER A 79 -14.75 -6.11 11.13
CA SER A 79 -15.50 -7.13 11.85
C SER A 79 -14.59 -8.01 12.71
N TYR A 80 -13.38 -8.30 12.22
CA TYR A 80 -12.42 -9.14 12.92
C TYR A 80 -11.00 -8.77 12.55
N ILE A 81 -10.10 -8.82 13.53
CA ILE A 81 -8.68 -8.52 13.37
C ILE A 81 -7.84 -9.54 14.12
N ASP A 82 -6.84 -10.07 13.45
CA ASP A 82 -5.85 -10.99 14.01
C ASP A 82 -4.47 -10.71 13.41
N GLY A 83 -3.44 -11.30 14.00
CA GLY A 83 -2.08 -11.22 13.51
C GLY A 83 -1.92 -11.73 12.07
N SER A 84 -2.78 -12.63 11.61
CA SER A 84 -2.66 -13.28 10.29
C SER A 84 -3.71 -12.82 9.27
N ARG A 85 -4.82 -12.22 9.71
CA ARG A 85 -5.92 -11.85 8.80
C ARG A 85 -6.74 -10.70 9.35
N ILE A 86 -7.41 -10.00 8.43
CA ILE A 86 -8.33 -8.89 8.72
C ILE A 86 -9.62 -9.13 7.95
N ILE A 87 -10.78 -8.98 8.59
CA ILE A 87 -12.10 -9.11 7.94
C ILE A 87 -12.81 -7.77 8.01
N VAL A 88 -13.20 -7.25 6.85
CA VAL A 88 -13.92 -5.98 6.69
C VAL A 88 -15.34 -6.26 6.24
N LYS A 89 -16.31 -5.63 6.92
CA LYS A 89 -17.73 -5.63 6.58
C LYS A 89 -18.07 -4.36 5.78
N SER A 90 -18.64 -4.52 4.60
CA SER A 90 -19.10 -3.42 3.75
C SER A 90 -20.23 -2.63 4.43
N LEU A 91 -20.14 -1.30 4.37
CA LEU A 91 -21.22 -0.43 4.86
C LEU A 91 -22.46 -0.43 3.93
N THR A 92 -22.28 -0.79 2.65
CA THR A 92 -23.33 -0.66 1.63
C THR A 92 -24.36 -1.79 1.62
N VAL A 93 -24.12 -2.89 2.34
CA VAL A 93 -24.93 -4.12 2.25
C VAL A 93 -25.98 -4.22 3.36
N ASP A 94 -26.04 -3.28 4.30
CA ASP A 94 -26.97 -3.32 5.44
C ASP A 94 -28.27 -2.51 5.25
N ALA A 95 -28.55 -1.98 4.06
CA ALA A 95 -29.69 -1.08 3.86
C ALA A 95 -31.03 -1.77 3.52
N ASP A 96 -31.04 -3.02 3.04
CA ASP A 96 -32.30 -3.68 2.66
C ASP A 96 -32.35 -5.18 3.02
N SER A 97 -33.34 -5.50 3.86
CA SER A 97 -34.09 -6.76 4.01
C SER A 97 -33.58 -7.90 4.92
N ASN A 98 -34.40 -8.13 5.96
CA ASN A 98 -34.79 -9.44 6.47
C ASN A 98 -35.11 -10.44 5.34
N SER A 99 -34.12 -11.06 4.72
CA SER A 99 -34.33 -12.23 3.88
C SER A 99 -33.26 -13.27 4.12
N SER A 100 -33.66 -14.31 4.87
CA SER A 100 -33.13 -15.69 4.87
C SER A 100 -31.61 -15.86 4.84
N GLU A 101 -31.08 -16.28 5.99
CA GLU A 101 -29.68 -16.61 6.32
C GLU A 101 -29.01 -17.71 5.44
N GLU A 102 -29.59 -18.12 4.32
CA GLU A 102 -29.06 -19.21 3.51
C GLU A 102 -29.16 -18.90 2.03
N SER A 103 -28.19 -18.17 1.48
CA SER A 103 -27.56 -18.42 0.18
C SER A 103 -26.74 -17.22 -0.25
N PHE A 104 -25.41 -17.33 -0.19
CA PHE A 104 -24.52 -16.78 -1.22
C PHE A 104 -23.14 -17.41 -0.99
N LEU A 105 -23.05 -18.71 -1.27
CA LEU A 105 -21.76 -19.35 -1.46
C LEU A 105 -21.08 -18.69 -2.67
N ILE A 106 -19.89 -18.17 -2.40
CA ILE A 106 -18.73 -18.01 -3.27
C ILE A 106 -19.09 -17.99 -4.77
N ARG A 107 -19.35 -16.79 -5.30
CA ARG A 107 -18.99 -16.57 -6.70
C ARG A 107 -17.48 -16.55 -6.69
N GLU A 108 -16.90 -17.70 -7.02
CA GLU A 108 -15.49 -17.88 -7.34
C GLU A 108 -15.22 -16.97 -8.53
N TYR A 109 -15.07 -15.67 -8.26
CA TYR A 109 -14.39 -14.79 -9.18
C TYR A 109 -12.93 -15.18 -9.05
N ASP A 110 -12.60 -16.10 -9.94
CA ASP A 110 -11.32 -16.33 -10.56
C ASP A 110 -10.69 -14.98 -10.98
N ASP A 111 -10.29 -14.17 -9.99
CA ASP A 111 -9.20 -13.21 -10.14
C ASP A 111 -7.92 -13.98 -9.81
N LEU A 112 -7.69 -15.08 -10.54
CA LEU A 112 -6.36 -15.31 -11.06
C LEU A 112 -6.01 -13.99 -11.75
N ASP A 113 -5.08 -13.26 -11.16
CA ASP A 113 -4.34 -12.24 -11.85
C ASP A 113 -3.70 -12.97 -13.05
N LEU A 114 -4.37 -12.99 -14.22
CA LEU A 114 -4.08 -13.89 -15.35
C LEU A 114 -2.70 -13.61 -15.98
N LYS A 115 -1.89 -12.75 -15.37
CA LYS A 115 -0.49 -12.47 -15.71
C LYS A 115 0.49 -12.76 -14.56
N THR A 116 0.02 -12.93 -13.33
CA THR A 116 0.83 -13.00 -12.11
C THR A 116 0.26 -14.13 -11.26
N LYS A 117 0.84 -15.34 -11.33
CA LYS A 117 0.47 -16.49 -10.47
C LYS A 117 0.79 -16.21 -8.98
N GLN A 118 0.23 -15.16 -8.41
CA GLN A 118 0.38 -14.76 -7.02
C GLN A 118 -0.97 -14.99 -6.32
N PRO A 119 -0.97 -15.51 -5.09
CA PRO A 119 -2.20 -15.72 -4.34
C PRO A 119 -2.90 -14.37 -4.15
N SER A 120 -4.22 -14.34 -4.41
CA SER A 120 -5.03 -13.16 -4.17
C SER A 120 -4.91 -12.75 -2.70
N VAL A 121 -4.46 -11.51 -2.46
CA VAL A 121 -4.25 -10.92 -1.13
C VAL A 121 -5.55 -10.81 -0.31
N TRP A 122 -6.68 -10.98 -0.99
CA TRP A 122 -8.03 -10.86 -0.45
C TRP A 122 -8.92 -11.95 -1.04
N LYS A 123 -9.92 -12.38 -0.26
CA LYS A 123 -10.94 -13.34 -0.66
C LYS A 123 -12.31 -12.86 -0.17
N GLN A 124 -13.33 -12.96 -1.01
CA GLN A 124 -14.70 -12.69 -0.58
C GLN A 124 -15.20 -13.91 0.22
N LYS A 125 -15.59 -13.71 1.49
CA LYS A 125 -16.08 -14.81 2.35
C LYS A 125 -17.59 -14.99 2.26
N TYR A 126 -18.34 -13.88 2.34
CA TYR A 126 -19.81 -13.81 2.23
C TYR A 126 -20.19 -12.51 1.51
N ALA A 127 -21.45 -12.36 1.07
CA ALA A 127 -21.95 -11.08 0.57
C ALA A 127 -21.68 -9.96 1.61
N GLY A 128 -20.91 -8.95 1.22
CA GLY A 128 -20.55 -7.83 2.10
C GLY A 128 -19.36 -8.05 3.05
N TYR A 129 -18.68 -9.20 3.03
CA TYR A 129 -17.47 -9.43 3.85
C TYR A 129 -16.22 -9.78 3.01
N ILE A 130 -15.16 -8.98 3.15
CA ILE A 130 -13.85 -9.23 2.52
C ILE A 130 -12.84 -9.66 3.59
N GLU A 131 -12.15 -10.78 3.36
CA GLU A 131 -11.04 -11.26 4.17
C GLU A 131 -9.72 -10.91 3.49
N TYR A 132 -8.81 -10.27 4.21
CA TYR A 132 -7.45 -9.93 3.80
C TYR A 132 -6.45 -10.80 4.56
N GLU A 133 -5.58 -11.50 3.83
CA GLU A 133 -4.56 -12.38 4.40
C GLU A 133 -3.22 -11.64 4.53
N LEU A 134 -2.64 -11.63 5.74
CA LEU A 134 -1.39 -10.91 6.02
C LEU A 134 -0.18 -11.82 5.78
N GLN A 135 0.84 -11.29 5.12
CA GLN A 135 2.13 -11.95 4.96
C GLN A 135 2.92 -11.91 6.27
N LYS A 136 3.24 -13.08 6.84
CA LYS A 136 3.98 -13.21 8.11
C LYS A 136 5.36 -13.81 7.89
N TYR A 137 6.38 -13.12 8.38
CA TYR A 137 7.78 -13.60 8.47
C TYR A 137 8.30 -14.30 7.20
N GLN A 138 8.05 -13.71 6.05
CA GLN A 138 8.52 -14.21 4.76
C GLN A 138 9.94 -13.73 4.48
N ARG A 139 10.75 -14.54 3.78
CA ARG A 139 12.12 -14.18 3.38
C ARG A 139 12.08 -13.36 2.08
N SER A 140 12.82 -12.25 2.04
CA SER A 140 13.02 -11.46 0.82
C SER A 140 14.19 -12.00 -0.03
N ASN A 141 14.32 -11.49 -1.26
CA ASN A 141 15.43 -11.83 -2.16
C ASN A 141 16.81 -11.41 -1.62
N GLN A 142 16.87 -10.44 -0.70
CA GLN A 142 18.08 -9.92 -0.06
C GLN A 142 18.22 -10.42 1.37
N ASP A 143 17.63 -11.57 1.71
CA ASP A 143 17.73 -12.18 3.04
C ASP A 143 17.14 -11.33 4.18
N THR A 144 16.27 -10.38 3.86
CA THR A 144 15.53 -9.58 4.86
C THR A 144 14.18 -10.19 5.18
N CYS A 145 13.53 -9.71 6.25
CA CYS A 145 12.22 -10.18 6.68
C CYS A 145 11.09 -9.29 6.14
N LEU A 146 10.10 -9.90 5.48
CA LEU A 146 8.82 -9.28 5.12
C LEU A 146 7.77 -9.70 6.16
N ASN A 147 7.17 -8.72 6.83
CA ASN A 147 6.16 -8.97 7.86
C ASN A 147 5.13 -7.85 7.87
N GLN A 148 3.88 -8.19 7.58
CA GLN A 148 2.74 -7.29 7.67
C GLN A 148 2.12 -7.37 9.06
N ARG A 149 1.68 -6.22 9.57
CA ARG A 149 1.00 -6.10 10.87
C ARG A 149 -0.30 -5.32 10.66
N PRO A 150 -1.40 -5.73 11.32
CA PRO A 150 -2.58 -4.89 11.37
C PRO A 150 -2.23 -3.52 11.98
N LEU A 151 -2.81 -2.46 11.41
CA LEU A 151 -2.68 -1.07 11.88
C LEU A 151 -3.82 -0.70 12.81
#